data_AF-A0A330L2X4-F1
#
_entry.id   AF-A0A330L2X4-F1
#
_cell.length_a   1.000
_cell.length_b   1.000
_cell.length_c   1.000
_cell.angle_alpha   90.00
_cell.angle_beta   90.00
_cell.angle_gamma   90.00
#
_symmetry.space_group_name_H-M   'P 1'
#
loop_
_entity.id
_entity.type
_entity.pdbx_description
1 polymer ?
#
loop_
_entity_poly.entity_id
_entity_poly.type
_entity_poly.pdbx_seq_one_letter_code
_entity_poly.pdbx_strand_id
1 'polypeptide(L)' 'MNNSPFVNSRVYTETMDEKNKQPDSESAPKARKEIPLISVPNDRDMIAAEMAEMFDEDRVSHQHGSSEPEAD' A
#
# COMPACT_ATOMS: atom_id res chain seq x y z
N MET A 1 -8.52 41.99 -21.98
CA MET A 1 -7.48 40.94 -21.87
C MET A 1 -7.11 40.83 -20.41
N ASN A 2 -7.25 39.67 -19.78
CA ASN A 2 -6.60 39.29 -18.52
C ASN A 2 -6.95 37.83 -18.24
N ASN A 3 -6.08 36.91 -18.60
CA ASN A 3 -6.05 35.56 -18.05
C ASN A 3 -4.59 35.13 -17.97
N SER A 4 -4.03 35.24 -16.77
CA SER A 4 -2.78 34.59 -16.39
C SER A 4 -3.15 33.24 -15.76
N PRO A 5 -2.80 32.09 -16.35
CA PRO A 5 -2.79 30.85 -15.60
C PRO A 5 -1.48 30.80 -14.82
N PHE A 6 -1.56 31.06 -13.52
CA PHE A 6 -0.51 30.73 -12.58
C PHE A 6 -0.33 29.21 -12.60
N VAL A 7 0.67 28.74 -13.35
CA VAL A 7 1.04 27.32 -13.41
C VAL A 7 1.55 26.94 -12.02
N ASN A 8 0.72 26.27 -11.23
CA ASN A 8 1.17 25.60 -10.02
C ASN A 8 1.97 24.36 -10.42
N SER A 9 3.23 24.56 -10.78
CA SER A 9 4.23 23.48 -10.81
C SER A 9 4.49 23.06 -9.36
N ARG A 10 3.70 22.12 -8.84
CA ARG A 10 4.05 21.41 -7.62
C ARG A 10 5.25 20.53 -7.94
N VAL A 11 6.42 21.07 -7.60
CA VAL A 11 7.69 20.36 -7.55
C VAL A 11 7.55 19.33 -6.42
N TYR A 12 7.52 18.04 -6.75
CA TYR A 12 7.60 16.99 -5.73
C TYR A 12 9.09 16.79 -5.39
N THR A 13 9.61 17.61 -4.49
CA THR A 13 10.82 17.30 -3.73
C THR A 13 10.38 16.92 -2.33
N GLU A 14 10.21 15.64 -2.06
CA GLU A 14 10.35 15.17 -0.69
C GLU A 14 11.02 13.79 -0.73
N THR A 15 12.15 13.75 -0.04
CA THR A 15 13.11 12.67 0.04
C THR A 15 12.44 11.39 0.53
N MET A 16 12.65 10.28 -0.18
CA MET A 16 12.32 8.95 0.32
C MET A 16 13.32 8.60 1.43
N ASP A 17 13.09 9.13 2.63
CA ASP A 17 13.70 8.65 3.87
C ASP A 17 13.11 7.27 4.16
N GLU A 18 13.71 6.25 3.56
CA GLU A 18 13.44 4.84 3.81
C GLU A 18 13.97 4.46 5.19
N LYS A 19 13.30 4.97 6.23
CA LYS A 19 13.53 4.53 7.61
C LYS A 19 12.86 3.18 7.79
N ASN A 20 13.70 2.15 7.64
CA ASN A 20 13.47 0.78 8.10
C ASN A 20 12.70 0.78 9.44
N LYS A 21 11.40 0.49 9.38
CA LYS A 21 10.51 0.54 10.54
C LYS A 21 10.62 -0.81 11.25
N GLN A 22 11.50 -0.89 12.25
CA GLN A 22 11.51 -2.03 13.18
C GLN A 22 10.13 -2.17 13.84
N PRO A 23 9.65 -3.39 14.12
CA PRO A 23 8.37 -3.58 14.78
C PRO A 23 8.48 -3.15 16.24
N ASP A 24 8.06 -1.92 16.55
CA ASP A 24 7.96 -1.45 17.94
C ASP A 24 7.00 -2.35 18.73
N SER A 25 7.56 -2.99 19.76
CA SER A 25 6.87 -3.79 20.76
C SER A 25 5.93 -2.95 21.61
N GLU A 26 4.77 -3.55 21.94
CA GLU A 26 3.83 -3.15 23.00
C GLU A 26 3.44 -1.66 23.05
N SER A 27 2.74 -1.22 22.01
CA SER A 27 1.84 -0.07 22.14
C SER A 27 0.47 -0.56 22.65
N ALA A 28 -0.02 0.08 23.72
CA ALA A 28 -1.39 -0.07 24.25
C ALA A 28 -2.43 -0.25 23.12
N PRO A 29 -3.52 -1.02 23.32
CA PRO A 29 -4.43 -1.41 22.25
C PRO A 29 -4.89 -0.18 21.49
N LYS A 30 -4.28 0.04 20.32
CA LYS A 30 -4.63 1.13 19.43
C LYS A 30 -6.11 0.92 19.11
N ALA A 31 -6.94 1.89 19.47
CA ALA A 31 -8.35 1.87 19.09
C ALA A 31 -8.42 1.52 17.61
N ARG A 32 -9.06 0.39 17.29
CA ARG A 32 -9.11 -0.11 15.93
C ARG A 32 -9.84 0.94 15.12
N LYS A 33 -9.13 1.57 14.20
CA LYS A 33 -9.74 2.45 13.20
C LYS A 33 -10.46 1.53 12.23
N GLU A 34 -11.68 1.17 12.56
CA GLU A 34 -12.54 0.35 11.71
C GLU A 34 -12.95 1.19 10.51
N ILE A 35 -12.58 0.72 9.32
CA ILE A 35 -13.02 1.34 8.08
C ILE A 35 -14.44 0.83 7.83
N PRO A 36 -15.44 1.70 7.63
CA PRO A 36 -16.79 1.28 7.31
C PRO A 36 -16.78 0.39 6.06
N LEU A 37 -17.24 -0.86 6.21
CA LEU A 37 -17.32 -1.80 5.11
C LEU A 37 -18.54 -1.47 4.25
N ILE A 38 -18.29 -0.87 3.08
CA ILE A 38 -19.31 -0.58 2.08
C ILE A 38 -19.05 -1.52 0.92
N SER A 39 -19.96 -2.47 0.67
CA SER A 39 -19.87 -3.35 -0.48
C SER A 39 -20.39 -2.64 -1.73
N VAL A 40 -19.54 -2.40 -2.73
CA VAL A 40 -20.00 -1.93 -4.04
C VAL A 40 -20.39 -3.15 -4.89
N PRO A 41 -21.47 -3.09 -5.69
CA PRO A 41 -21.81 -4.15 -6.62
C PRO A 41 -20.64 -4.47 -7.56
N ASN A 42 -20.35 -5.75 -7.74
CA ASN A 42 -19.26 -6.27 -8.60
C ASN A 42 -17.82 -5.88 -8.18
N ASP A 43 -17.61 -5.29 -6.99
CA ASP A 43 -16.26 -4.92 -6.50
C ASP A 43 -15.30 -6.10 -6.54
N ARG A 44 -15.78 -7.27 -6.11
CA ARG A 44 -14.95 -8.48 -6.01
C ARG A 44 -14.36 -8.87 -7.35
N ASP A 45 -15.16 -8.80 -8.42
CA ASP A 45 -14.74 -9.21 -9.76
C ASP A 45 -13.85 -8.14 -10.40
N MET A 46 -14.16 -6.86 -10.16
CA MET A 46 -13.35 -5.73 -10.63
C MET A 46 -11.95 -5.74 -10.00
N ILE A 47 -11.87 -5.91 -8.67
CA ILE A 47 -10.60 -5.97 -7.93
C ILE A 47 -9.83 -7.23 -8.32
N ALA A 48 -10.51 -8.37 -8.50
CA ALA A 48 -9.87 -9.61 -8.94
C ALA A 48 -9.24 -9.48 -10.34
N ALA A 49 -9.95 -8.83 -11.28
CA ALA A 49 -9.42 -8.58 -12.61
C ALA A 49 -8.20 -7.67 -12.59
N GLU A 50 -8.22 -6.61 -11.79
CA GLU A 50 -7.09 -5.69 -11.61
C GLU A 50 -5.89 -6.39 -10.96
N MET A 51 -6.11 -7.24 -9.94
CA MET A 51 -5.04 -8.05 -9.35
C MET A 51 -4.46 -9.05 -10.36
N ALA A 52 -5.28 -9.69 -11.19
CA ALA A 52 -4.81 -10.62 -12.21
C ALA A 52 -3.98 -9.93 -13.31
N GLU A 53 -4.26 -8.66 -13.63
CA GLU A 53 -3.47 -7.89 -14.59
C GLU A 53 -2.12 -7.44 -14.01
N MET A 54 -2.07 -7.16 -12.70
CA MET A 54 -0.85 -6.69 -12.04
C MET A 54 0.11 -7.82 -11.65
N PHE A 55 -0.40 -9.04 -11.41
CA PHE A 55 0.39 -10.17 -10.94
C PHE A 55 0.44 -11.28 -12.01
N ASP A 56 1.43 -11.21 -12.89
CA ASP A 56 1.84 -12.36 -13.71
C ASP A 56 2.43 -13.43 -12.77
N GLU A 57 1.61 -14.37 -12.28
CA GLU A 57 2.00 -15.42 -11.31
C GLU A 57 3.29 -16.14 -11.72
N ASP A 58 3.49 -16.37 -13.02
CA ASP A 58 4.68 -17.02 -13.58
C ASP A 58 5.98 -16.20 -13.49
N ARG A 59 5.89 -14.88 -13.25
CA ARG A 59 7.04 -13.96 -13.18
C ARG A 59 7.39 -13.59 -11.74
N VAL A 60 6.60 -13.99 -10.75
CA VAL A 60 6.85 -13.68 -9.34
C VAL A 60 7.92 -14.62 -8.78
N SER A 61 9.17 -14.16 -8.75
CA SER A 61 10.21 -14.83 -7.96
C SER A 61 9.96 -14.53 -6.48
N HIS A 62 9.31 -15.45 -5.77
CA HIS A 62 9.17 -15.34 -4.32
C HIS A 62 10.54 -15.51 -3.66
N GLN A 63 11.20 -14.39 -3.34
CA GLN A 63 12.29 -14.43 -2.39
C GLN A 63 11.69 -14.63 -1.00
N HIS A 64 11.50 -15.88 -0.61
CA HIS A 64 11.13 -16.22 0.75
C HIS A 64 12.29 -15.79 1.66
N GLY A 65 12.05 -14.73 2.44
CA GLY A 65 12.92 -14.36 3.55
C GLY A 65 13.02 -15.55 4.51
N SER A 66 14.14 -15.64 5.23
CA SER A 66 14.41 -16.72 6.19
C SER A 66 13.19 -16.95 7.08
N SER A 67 12.53 -18.10 6.90
CA SER A 67 11.47 -18.54 7.79
C SER A 67 12.15 -18.90 9.10
N GLU A 68 12.11 -18.00 10.08
CA GLU A 68 12.56 -18.33 11.43
C GLU A 68 11.73 -19.52 11.93
N PRO A 69 12.36 -20.55 12.52
CA PRO A 69 11.64 -21.72 12.99
C PRO A 69 10.75 -21.35 14.18
N GLU A 70 9.49 -21.81 14.16
CA GLU A 70 8.62 -21.81 15.34
C GLU A 70 9.32 -22.63 16.43
N ALA A 71 9.61 -22.01 17.57
CA ALA A 71 10.29 -22.68 18.68
C ALA A 71 9.38 -23.79 19.25
N ASP A 72 9.93 -25.01 19.36
CA ASP A 72 9.33 -26.20 20.01
C ASP A 72 9.14 -25.99 21.53
#